data_AF-A0AAF3ESU1-F1
#
_entry.id   AF-A0AAF3ESU1-F1
#
_cell.length_a   1.000
_cell.length_b   1.000
_cell.length_c   1.000
_cell.angle_alpha   90.00
_cell.angle_beta   90.00
_cell.angle_gamma   90.00
#
_symmetry.space_group_name_H-M   'P 1'
#
loop_
_entity.id
_entity.type
_entity.pdbx_description
1 polymer ?
#
loop_
_entity_poly.entity_id
_entity_poly.type
_entity_poly.pdbx_seq_one_letter_code
_entity_poly.pdbx_strand_id
1 'polypeptide(L)'
;MEGVGRLCKEAVSATKKEGTTSAKAVRARAKLPQELAKIEDEAKRINAIEMIWRSLYYAQARTSKETAKLVCPMFCGELFAIMSEVPSLSAHCSLYAGDLHRYSASSKATISLHYRRAVSEAPDWGQPLNQLGLIAEQPHDIRLFLQALLAERTFSGTMENLGRAIEKTIQEGLIEHTVELVKITAINNNLLDLSAKCTDFFAELRESTFDVNLIVLLHILTLTLQHTSHNFIDESLRYLMSCLSDSWSLALNKVRPKGHEVTQEDTLMLNLTKRRRRAEESDEDEEEKEEDVEKDGQPGEEKMDDKKELIDDSLSTLILAGATEFAITAYETIACLKEKQKVTGRALTENLEKLCSQLCDRANLMVEELENACDETDEGNTAEIRWKLDGPLGGSEMAISAAAFFLFKCVSSVTIPLVLQSSKFKVYRDGSVQISIDELGRRMGNLRAQVGTSEDVLWIPIYIVPDLSVFEKKLEALRSFLRGEKLTIIVPTTVLSYIDDHKSKNFCWRNALRLIRTGQRGGSLRLEGTQARREDVLDEAFYRKSTLETALSLIPESYKEKSCLATVLTTSPEDYDGIEINPSKRRASHTYSIREIDSFRERWIKELSWRSA
;
A
#
# COMPACT_ATOMS: atom_id res chain seq x y z
N MET A 1 5.91 -8.82 32.85
CA MET A 1 7.14 -8.01 33.01
C MET A 1 8.25 -8.73 33.78
N GLU A 2 8.03 -9.17 35.02
CA GLU A 2 9.08 -9.83 35.83
C GLU A 2 9.64 -11.11 35.18
N GLY A 3 8.78 -11.91 34.56
CA GLY A 3 9.16 -13.10 33.78
C GLY A 3 10.17 -12.78 32.67
N VAL A 4 9.82 -11.81 31.81
CA VAL A 4 10.70 -11.31 30.74
C VAL A 4 12.03 -10.79 31.31
N GLY A 5 11.98 -9.94 32.34
CA GLY A 5 13.19 -9.37 32.94
C GLY A 5 14.15 -10.43 33.52
N ARG A 6 13.60 -11.48 34.15
CA ARG A 6 14.37 -12.62 34.65
C ARG A 6 15.03 -13.41 33.52
N LEU A 7 14.29 -13.73 32.44
CA LEU A 7 14.84 -14.44 31.28
C LEU A 7 15.92 -13.61 30.57
N CYS A 8 15.73 -12.29 30.43
CA CYS A 8 16.76 -11.41 29.90
C CYS A 8 18.04 -11.46 30.75
N LYS A 9 17.94 -11.37 32.08
CA LYS A 9 19.10 -11.48 32.98
C LYS A 9 19.81 -12.83 32.86
N GLU A 10 19.04 -13.92 32.77
CA GLU A 10 19.58 -15.27 32.57
C GLU A 10 20.33 -15.38 31.24
N ALA A 11 19.71 -14.93 30.15
CA ALA A 11 20.30 -14.93 28.81
C ALA A 11 21.58 -14.08 28.75
N VAL A 12 21.56 -12.86 29.29
CA VAL A 12 22.75 -11.99 29.36
C VAL A 12 23.87 -12.64 30.15
N SER A 13 23.56 -13.27 31.30
CA SER A 13 24.56 -13.96 32.12
C SER A 13 25.18 -15.14 31.39
N ALA A 14 24.37 -15.94 30.69
CA ALA A 14 24.82 -17.05 29.88
C ALA A 14 25.68 -16.57 28.70
N THR A 15 25.24 -15.55 27.97
CA THR A 15 26.01 -14.95 26.87
C THR A 15 27.39 -14.48 27.32
N LYS A 16 27.50 -13.85 28.49
CA LYS A 16 28.80 -13.37 29.02
C LYS A 16 29.75 -14.51 29.42
N LYS A 17 29.22 -15.64 29.89
CA LYS A 17 30.03 -16.77 30.41
C LYS A 17 30.35 -17.82 29.35
N GLU A 18 29.39 -18.11 28.49
CA GLU A 18 29.38 -19.29 27.60
C GLU A 18 29.23 -18.89 26.12
N GLY A 19 28.97 -17.61 25.83
CA GLY A 19 28.74 -17.11 24.47
C GLY A 19 27.26 -17.06 24.07
N THR A 20 26.96 -16.25 23.05
CA THR A 20 25.60 -15.93 22.57
C THR A 20 24.81 -17.15 22.07
N THR A 21 25.53 -18.13 21.52
CA THR A 21 24.98 -19.38 20.97
C THR A 21 24.97 -20.52 21.98
N SER A 22 25.33 -20.27 23.25
CA SER A 22 25.27 -21.30 24.29
C SER A 22 23.83 -21.83 24.46
N ALA A 23 23.72 -23.13 24.72
CA ALA A 23 22.41 -23.77 24.91
C ALA A 23 21.60 -23.09 26.02
N LYS A 24 22.27 -22.56 27.05
CA LYS A 24 21.62 -21.83 28.14
C LYS A 24 21.07 -20.48 27.68
N ALA A 25 21.84 -19.70 26.92
CA ALA A 25 21.37 -18.43 26.38
C ALA A 25 20.19 -18.64 25.40
N VAL A 26 20.30 -19.61 24.49
CA VAL A 26 19.26 -19.95 23.52
C VAL A 26 17.97 -20.41 24.21
N ARG A 27 18.05 -21.31 25.20
CA ARG A 27 16.87 -21.77 25.96
C ARG A 27 16.17 -20.65 26.72
N ALA A 28 16.92 -19.69 27.27
CA ALA A 28 16.33 -18.53 27.93
C ALA A 28 15.58 -17.65 26.94
N ARG A 29 16.15 -17.39 25.74
CA ARG A 29 15.50 -16.61 24.68
C ARG A 29 14.28 -17.30 24.08
N ALA A 30 14.33 -18.61 23.88
CA ALA A 30 13.22 -19.40 23.33
C ALA A 30 11.94 -19.34 24.19
N LYS A 31 12.03 -18.98 25.48
CA LYS A 31 10.88 -18.82 26.38
C LYS A 31 10.29 -17.41 26.37
N LEU A 32 10.96 -16.42 25.77
CA LEU A 32 10.50 -15.03 25.74
C LEU A 32 9.15 -14.85 25.02
N PRO A 33 8.84 -15.52 23.88
CA PRO A 33 7.54 -15.36 23.23
C PRO A 33 6.37 -15.65 24.18
N GLN A 34 6.44 -16.74 24.93
CA GLN A 34 5.41 -17.14 25.88
C GLN A 34 5.27 -16.16 27.06
N GLU A 35 6.38 -15.57 27.52
CA GLU A 35 6.33 -14.56 28.59
C GLU A 35 5.83 -13.20 28.09
N LEU A 36 6.06 -12.86 26.81
CA LEU A 36 5.49 -11.68 26.17
C LEU A 36 3.97 -11.82 25.98
N ALA A 37 3.50 -13.01 25.56
CA ALA A 37 2.08 -13.30 25.38
C ALA A 37 1.25 -13.14 26.67
N LYS A 38 1.88 -13.32 27.83
CA LYS A 38 1.24 -13.12 29.16
C LYS A 38 1.05 -11.66 29.55
N ILE A 39 1.63 -10.70 28.81
CA ILE A 39 1.50 -9.28 29.12
C ILE A 39 0.27 -8.73 28.40
N GLU A 40 -0.81 -8.47 29.12
CA GLU A 40 -2.07 -7.97 28.53
C GLU A 40 -1.97 -6.53 28.02
N ASP A 41 -1.25 -5.67 28.75
CA ASP A 41 -1.09 -4.25 28.41
C ASP A 41 -0.10 -4.05 27.25
N GLU A 42 -0.58 -3.47 26.15
CA GLU A 42 0.21 -3.29 24.92
C GLU A 42 1.44 -2.41 25.13
N ALA A 43 1.32 -1.31 25.87
CA ALA A 43 2.43 -0.40 26.14
C ALA A 43 3.55 -1.10 26.93
N LYS A 44 3.20 -1.89 27.95
CA LYS A 44 4.14 -2.74 28.69
C LYS A 44 4.74 -3.83 27.79
N ARG A 45 3.97 -4.37 26.86
CA ARG A 45 4.45 -5.38 25.91
C ARG A 45 5.48 -4.80 24.93
N ILE A 46 5.23 -3.60 24.40
CA ILE A 46 6.17 -2.83 23.58
C ILE A 46 7.47 -2.55 24.37
N ASN A 47 7.36 -2.05 25.60
CA ASN A 47 8.51 -1.83 26.47
C ASN A 47 9.30 -3.13 26.74
N ALA A 48 8.62 -4.27 26.85
CA ALA A 48 9.26 -5.56 27.05
C ALA A 48 10.06 -6.01 25.81
N ILE A 49 9.52 -5.85 24.60
CA ILE A 49 10.26 -6.21 23.38
C ILE A 49 11.44 -5.27 23.13
N GLU A 50 11.32 -3.98 23.46
CA GLU A 50 12.44 -3.04 23.40
C GLU A 50 13.56 -3.44 24.37
N MET A 51 13.22 -3.86 25.58
CA MET A 51 14.18 -4.36 26.56
C MET A 51 14.89 -5.62 26.07
N ILE A 52 14.15 -6.57 25.48
CA ILE A 52 14.70 -7.78 24.86
C ILE A 52 15.69 -7.39 23.75
N TRP A 53 15.26 -6.53 22.82
CA TRP A 53 16.07 -6.04 21.71
C TRP A 53 17.40 -5.45 22.18
N ARG A 54 17.34 -4.47 23.08
CA ARG A 54 18.53 -3.76 23.58
C ARG A 54 19.47 -4.68 24.34
N SER A 55 18.92 -5.59 25.16
CA SER A 55 19.73 -6.41 26.07
C SER A 55 20.33 -7.65 25.41
N LEU A 56 19.62 -8.25 24.45
CA LEU A 56 19.95 -9.59 23.94
C LEU A 56 20.44 -9.58 22.49
N TYR A 57 19.90 -8.70 21.66
CA TYR A 57 20.13 -8.73 20.22
C TYR A 57 21.06 -7.61 19.75
N TYR A 58 20.70 -6.36 20.05
CA TYR A 58 21.36 -5.17 19.52
C TYR A 58 22.88 -5.15 19.75
N ALA A 59 23.30 -5.33 21.00
CA ALA A 59 24.73 -5.30 21.35
C ALA A 59 25.51 -6.43 20.68
N GLN A 60 24.90 -7.61 20.55
CA GLN A 60 25.54 -8.79 19.95
C GLN A 60 25.67 -8.65 18.43
N ALA A 61 24.64 -8.12 17.77
CA ALA A 61 24.63 -7.91 16.33
C ALA A 61 25.61 -6.82 15.85
N ARG A 62 26.04 -5.91 16.75
CA ARG A 62 26.97 -4.81 16.44
C ARG A 62 28.44 -5.07 16.84
N THR A 63 28.79 -6.27 17.26
CA THR A 63 30.16 -6.59 17.72
C THR A 63 31.19 -6.62 16.59
N SER A 64 31.02 -7.51 15.61
CA SER A 64 31.82 -7.58 14.38
C SER A 64 30.98 -8.10 13.21
N LYS A 65 31.43 -7.87 11.97
CA LYS A 65 30.70 -8.29 10.76
C LYS A 65 30.60 -9.82 10.67
N GLU A 66 31.65 -10.53 11.08
CA GLU A 66 31.71 -11.99 11.11
C GLU A 66 30.75 -12.56 12.16
N THR A 67 30.71 -11.93 13.34
CA THR A 67 29.78 -12.31 14.41
C THR A 67 28.35 -12.04 13.99
N ALA A 68 28.08 -10.88 13.39
CA ALA A 68 26.77 -10.50 12.88
C ALA A 68 26.24 -11.51 11.85
N LYS A 69 27.07 -11.95 10.90
CA LYS A 69 26.69 -12.98 9.92
C LYS A 69 26.29 -14.30 10.57
N LEU A 70 26.92 -14.67 11.68
CA LEU A 70 26.61 -15.91 12.40
C LEU A 70 25.33 -15.81 13.23
N VAL A 71 25.15 -14.71 13.98
CA VAL A 71 24.08 -14.60 14.98
C VAL A 71 22.80 -13.97 14.46
N CYS A 72 22.86 -13.09 13.45
CA CYS A 72 21.68 -12.39 12.95
C CYS A 72 20.61 -13.33 12.36
N PRO A 73 20.94 -14.38 11.56
CA PRO A 73 19.92 -15.31 11.06
C PRO A 73 19.16 -16.03 12.18
N MET A 74 19.88 -16.45 13.23
CA MET A 74 19.28 -17.05 14.42
C MET A 74 18.35 -16.05 15.13
N PHE A 75 18.79 -14.80 15.32
CA PHE A 75 17.97 -13.76 15.94
C PHE A 75 16.74 -13.40 15.10
N CYS A 76 16.84 -13.38 13.75
CA CYS A 76 15.68 -13.23 12.89
C CYS A 76 14.67 -14.36 13.15
N GLY A 77 15.12 -15.62 13.20
CA GLY A 77 14.28 -16.77 13.54
C GLY A 77 13.60 -16.63 14.91
N GLU A 78 14.32 -16.15 15.92
CA GLU A 78 13.75 -15.87 17.24
C GLU A 78 12.70 -14.73 17.20
N LEU A 79 12.93 -13.67 16.43
CA LEU A 79 11.95 -12.59 16.23
C LEU A 79 10.69 -13.07 15.48
N PHE A 80 10.83 -13.96 14.50
CA PHE A 80 9.70 -14.60 13.82
C PHE A 80 8.86 -15.45 14.78
N ALA A 81 9.50 -16.16 15.70
CA ALA A 81 8.79 -16.90 16.75
C ALA A 81 8.02 -15.96 17.69
N ILE A 82 8.60 -14.81 18.07
CA ILE A 82 7.91 -13.77 18.85
C ILE A 82 6.70 -13.25 18.09
N MET A 83 6.85 -12.92 16.80
CA MET A 83 5.77 -12.41 15.95
C MET A 83 4.63 -13.43 15.78
N SER A 84 4.96 -14.72 15.68
CA SER A 84 3.97 -15.79 15.55
C SER A 84 3.14 -15.98 16.82
N GLU A 85 3.80 -15.92 17.99
CA GLU A 85 3.15 -16.04 19.29
C GLU A 85 2.39 -14.76 19.69
N VAL A 86 2.92 -13.60 19.30
CA VAL A 86 2.42 -12.27 19.68
C VAL A 86 2.30 -11.36 18.44
N PRO A 87 1.22 -11.50 17.65
CA PRO A 87 1.06 -10.75 16.40
C PRO A 87 1.07 -9.22 16.55
N SER A 88 0.66 -8.68 17.71
CA SER A 88 0.69 -7.23 17.94
C SER A 88 2.09 -6.61 17.89
N LEU A 89 3.14 -7.43 18.08
CA LEU A 89 4.53 -6.99 18.01
C LEU A 89 5.12 -7.08 16.59
N SER A 90 4.34 -7.47 15.59
CA SER A 90 4.83 -7.72 14.23
C SER A 90 5.59 -6.54 13.64
N ALA A 91 5.12 -5.29 13.85
CA ALA A 91 5.81 -4.11 13.34
C ALA A 91 7.19 -3.91 13.99
N HIS A 92 7.29 -4.14 15.31
CA HIS A 92 8.55 -4.03 16.06
C HIS A 92 9.52 -5.14 15.66
N CYS A 93 9.04 -6.38 15.55
CA CYS A 93 9.83 -7.51 15.09
C CYS A 93 10.34 -7.30 13.65
N SER A 94 9.51 -6.76 12.77
CA SER A 94 9.88 -6.43 11.39
C SER A 94 10.95 -5.33 11.33
N LEU A 95 10.82 -4.26 12.13
CA LEU A 95 11.86 -3.24 12.25
C LEU A 95 13.20 -3.86 12.71
N TYR A 96 13.18 -4.66 13.78
CA TYR A 96 14.39 -5.27 14.33
C TYR A 96 15.01 -6.31 13.38
N ALA A 97 14.20 -7.05 12.63
CA ALA A 97 14.69 -7.95 11.59
C ALA A 97 15.42 -7.15 10.48
N GLY A 98 14.86 -6.00 10.06
CA GLY A 98 15.52 -5.08 9.13
C GLY A 98 16.87 -4.60 9.66
N ASP A 99 16.95 -4.24 10.94
CA ASP A 99 18.19 -3.84 11.60
C ASP A 99 19.24 -4.98 11.59
N LEU A 100 18.84 -6.21 11.90
CA LEU A 100 19.71 -7.38 11.86
C LEU A 100 20.22 -7.69 10.44
N HIS A 101 19.35 -7.58 9.44
CA HIS A 101 19.75 -7.73 8.04
C HIS A 101 20.74 -6.63 7.60
N ARG A 102 20.55 -5.40 8.10
CA ARG A 102 21.49 -4.31 7.86
C ARG A 102 22.86 -4.57 8.53
N TYR A 103 22.89 -5.04 9.77
CA TYR A 103 24.15 -5.33 10.48
C TYR A 103 24.91 -6.52 9.89
N SER A 104 24.19 -7.51 9.36
CA SER A 104 24.80 -8.66 8.67
C SER A 104 25.26 -8.37 7.23
N ALA A 105 25.05 -7.14 6.73
CA ALA A 105 25.30 -6.73 5.35
C ALA A 105 24.56 -7.59 4.32
N SER A 106 23.27 -7.87 4.59
CA SER A 106 22.35 -8.48 3.64
C SER A 106 22.04 -7.53 2.46
N SER A 107 21.34 -8.02 1.44
CA SER A 107 20.94 -7.19 0.30
C SER A 107 20.05 -6.02 0.73
N LYS A 108 20.15 -4.87 0.04
CA LYS A 108 19.26 -3.72 0.26
C LYS A 108 17.78 -4.11 0.12
N ALA A 109 17.45 -5.03 -0.81
CA ALA A 109 16.09 -5.52 -1.03
C ALA A 109 15.52 -6.24 0.20
N THR A 110 16.30 -7.14 0.81
CA THR A 110 15.88 -7.85 2.03
C THR A 110 15.69 -6.90 3.20
N ILE A 111 16.60 -5.92 3.37
CA ILE A 111 16.50 -4.92 4.43
C ILE A 111 15.23 -4.07 4.23
N SER A 112 15.02 -3.61 3.00
CA SER A 112 13.86 -2.78 2.61
C SER A 112 12.55 -3.51 2.85
N LEU A 113 12.44 -4.79 2.49
CA LEU A 113 11.24 -5.62 2.71
C LEU A 113 10.77 -5.57 4.17
N HIS A 114 11.70 -5.71 5.12
CA HIS A 114 11.38 -5.71 6.54
C HIS A 114 10.90 -4.35 7.04
N TYR A 115 11.57 -3.26 6.65
CA TYR A 115 11.11 -1.92 7.05
C TYR A 115 9.78 -1.53 6.39
N ARG A 116 9.55 -1.91 5.12
CA ARG A 116 8.27 -1.69 4.43
C ARG A 116 7.12 -2.43 5.11
N ARG A 117 7.36 -3.67 5.55
CA ARG A 117 6.39 -4.42 6.37
C ARG A 117 6.09 -3.70 7.69
N ALA A 118 7.11 -3.19 8.37
CA ALA A 118 6.92 -2.43 9.61
C ALA A 118 6.08 -1.16 9.40
N VAL A 119 6.28 -0.43 8.28
CA VAL A 119 5.42 0.73 7.92
C VAL A 119 3.99 0.30 7.62
N SER A 120 3.81 -0.83 6.92
CA SER A 120 2.48 -1.32 6.54
C SER A 120 1.64 -1.72 7.76
N GLU A 121 2.29 -2.24 8.81
CA GLU A 121 1.64 -2.68 10.04
C GLU A 121 1.50 -1.54 11.09
N ALA A 122 2.34 -0.51 11.01
CA ALA A 122 2.31 0.66 11.91
C ALA A 122 2.67 1.95 11.13
N PRO A 123 1.74 2.49 10.32
CA PRO A 123 2.01 3.63 9.42
C PRO A 123 2.21 4.96 10.15
N ASP A 124 1.81 5.03 11.42
CA ASP A 124 2.01 6.15 12.35
C ASP A 124 3.45 6.21 12.91
N TRP A 125 4.25 5.16 12.70
CA TRP A 125 5.60 5.05 13.24
C TRP A 125 6.67 5.52 12.24
N GLY A 126 7.35 6.62 12.58
CA GLY A 126 8.35 7.25 11.71
C GLY A 126 9.70 6.52 11.67
N GLN A 127 10.01 5.68 12.65
CA GLN A 127 11.33 5.03 12.72
C GLN A 127 11.63 4.09 11.54
N PRO A 128 10.72 3.20 11.09
CA PRO A 128 10.92 2.40 9.88
C PRO A 128 11.16 3.26 8.62
N LEU A 129 10.41 4.35 8.44
CA LEU A 129 10.60 5.29 7.31
C LEU A 129 11.99 5.93 7.35
N ASN A 130 12.46 6.34 8.53
CA ASN A 130 13.82 6.81 8.71
C ASN A 130 14.86 5.73 8.35
N GLN A 131 14.63 4.47 8.72
CA GLN A 131 15.57 3.40 8.35
C GLN A 131 15.57 3.11 6.84
N LEU A 132 14.42 3.25 6.17
CA LEU A 132 14.34 3.20 4.70
C LEU A 132 15.14 4.34 4.07
N GLY A 133 15.03 5.56 4.60
CA GLY A 133 15.79 6.72 4.11
C GLY A 133 17.31 6.50 4.16
N LEU A 134 17.81 5.78 5.17
CA LEU A 134 19.25 5.46 5.29
C LEU A 134 19.79 4.51 4.22
N ILE A 135 18.93 3.73 3.54
CA ILE A 135 19.33 2.76 2.52
C ILE A 135 18.88 3.15 1.09
N ALA A 136 18.00 4.15 1.01
CA ALA A 136 17.50 4.72 -0.24
C ALA A 136 18.59 5.51 -0.98
N GLU A 137 18.32 5.77 -2.25
CA GLU A 137 19.14 6.63 -3.11
C GLU A 137 18.47 7.99 -3.26
N GLN A 138 19.25 9.02 -3.56
CA GLN A 138 18.73 10.36 -3.77
C GLN A 138 17.84 10.42 -5.02
N PRO A 139 16.77 11.22 -5.03
CA PRO A 139 16.27 12.06 -3.92
C PRO A 139 15.25 11.35 -3.01
N HIS A 140 15.09 10.03 -3.12
CA HIS A 140 14.09 9.26 -2.37
C HIS A 140 14.38 9.21 -0.86
N ASP A 141 15.65 9.28 -0.48
CA ASP A 141 16.09 9.38 0.91
C ASP A 141 15.49 10.61 1.63
N ILE A 142 15.59 11.80 1.02
CA ILE A 142 14.99 13.05 1.52
C ILE A 142 13.48 12.88 1.70
N ARG A 143 12.81 12.29 0.70
CA ARG A 143 11.36 12.03 0.74
C ARG A 143 10.96 11.16 1.94
N LEU A 144 11.70 10.07 2.18
CA LEU A 144 11.45 9.15 3.28
C LEU A 144 11.75 9.78 4.65
N PHE A 145 12.76 10.64 4.77
CA PHE A 145 13.02 11.39 6.00
C PHE A 145 11.89 12.39 6.29
N LEU A 146 11.38 13.11 5.29
CA LEU A 146 10.21 13.98 5.47
C LEU A 146 8.97 13.18 5.91
N GLN A 147 8.71 12.03 5.29
CA GLN A 147 7.62 11.13 5.72
C GLN A 147 7.79 10.65 7.17
N ALA A 148 9.02 10.36 7.59
CA ALA A 148 9.33 9.98 8.98
C ALA A 148 9.09 11.12 9.98
N LEU A 149 9.26 12.39 9.57
CA LEU A 149 8.95 13.57 10.38
C LEU A 149 7.44 13.87 10.44
N LEU A 150 6.69 13.45 9.43
CA LEU A 150 5.24 13.62 9.35
C LEU A 150 4.45 12.52 10.08
N ALA A 151 5.11 11.43 10.46
CA ALA A 151 4.49 10.36 11.23
C ALA A 151 4.16 10.82 12.67
N GLU A 152 3.02 10.37 13.23
CA GLU A 152 2.59 10.75 14.59
C GLU A 152 3.66 10.42 15.64
N ARG A 153 4.28 9.24 15.51
CA ARG A 153 5.40 8.79 16.34
C ARG A 153 6.70 9.04 15.60
N THR A 154 7.16 10.29 15.61
CA THR A 154 8.43 10.69 14.98
C THR A 154 9.65 9.99 15.59
N PHE A 155 10.73 9.89 14.80
CA PHE A 155 12.01 9.37 15.27
C PHE A 155 13.00 10.52 15.46
N SER A 156 13.60 10.63 16.66
CA SER A 156 14.43 11.78 17.05
C SER A 156 15.66 12.01 16.17
N GLY A 157 16.24 10.96 15.58
CA GLY A 157 17.38 11.06 14.68
C GLY A 157 17.04 11.53 13.25
N THR A 158 15.76 11.72 12.92
CA THR A 158 15.33 11.98 11.53
C THR A 158 15.79 13.34 11.02
N MET A 159 15.71 14.40 11.84
CA MET A 159 16.16 15.73 11.43
C MET A 159 17.66 15.77 11.09
N GLU A 160 18.49 15.08 11.88
CA GLU A 160 19.93 14.98 11.62
C GLU A 160 20.21 14.21 10.31
N ASN A 161 19.45 13.13 10.05
CA ASN A 161 19.59 12.37 8.81
C ASN A 161 19.16 13.19 7.59
N LEU A 162 18.05 13.94 7.71
CA LEU A 162 17.58 14.85 6.67
C LEU A 162 18.63 15.93 6.36
N GLY A 163 19.19 16.57 7.38
CA GLY A 163 20.26 17.57 7.21
C GLY A 163 21.47 17.01 6.46
N ARG A 164 21.93 15.81 6.84
CA ARG A 164 23.05 15.14 6.16
C ARG A 164 22.73 14.75 4.72
N ALA A 165 21.50 14.30 4.43
CA ALA A 165 21.08 13.97 3.08
C ALA A 165 21.04 15.21 2.17
N ILE A 166 20.54 16.32 2.69
CA ILE A 166 20.52 17.62 2.00
C ILE A 166 21.95 18.10 1.71
N GLU A 167 22.83 18.10 2.70
CA GLU A 167 24.23 18.50 2.52
C GLU A 167 24.95 17.65 1.47
N LYS A 168 24.75 16.34 1.50
CA LYS A 168 25.30 15.42 0.51
C LYS A 168 24.79 15.72 -0.90
N THR A 169 23.49 15.96 -1.04
CA THR A 169 22.85 16.23 -2.34
C THR A 169 23.38 17.54 -2.94
N ILE A 170 23.55 18.58 -2.12
CA ILE A 170 24.18 19.85 -2.53
C ILE A 170 25.63 19.64 -2.98
N GLN A 171 26.42 18.86 -2.23
CA GLN A 171 27.83 18.59 -2.57
C GLN A 171 27.98 17.82 -3.88
N GLU A 172 27.01 16.97 -4.22
CA GLU A 172 27.01 16.19 -5.46
C GLU A 172 26.48 16.99 -6.66
N GLY A 173 26.07 18.26 -6.47
CA GLY A 173 25.60 19.15 -7.54
C GLY A 173 24.25 18.74 -8.14
N LEU A 174 23.48 17.94 -7.42
CA LEU A 174 22.19 17.43 -7.86
C LEU A 174 21.08 18.32 -7.30
N ILE A 175 20.17 18.78 -8.15
CA ILE A 175 18.85 19.29 -7.72
C ILE A 175 18.94 20.49 -6.76
N GLU A 176 19.71 21.51 -7.16
CA GLU A 176 20.12 22.62 -6.30
C GLU A 176 18.93 23.38 -5.68
N HIS A 177 17.99 23.85 -6.50
CA HIS A 177 16.90 24.71 -6.01
C HIS A 177 15.89 23.98 -5.11
N THR A 178 15.54 22.73 -5.40
CA THR A 178 14.59 21.99 -4.55
C THR A 178 15.19 21.71 -3.17
N VAL A 179 16.44 21.25 -3.13
CA VAL A 179 17.11 20.90 -1.86
C VAL A 179 17.38 22.16 -1.03
N GLU A 180 17.73 23.28 -1.67
CA GLU A 180 17.81 24.57 -1.01
C GLU A 180 16.47 25.02 -0.43
N LEU A 181 15.37 24.88 -1.18
CA LEU A 181 14.03 25.18 -0.69
C LEU A 181 13.67 24.33 0.53
N VAL A 182 13.98 23.03 0.53
CA VAL A 182 13.81 22.16 1.70
C VAL A 182 14.66 22.65 2.87
N LYS A 183 15.93 22.99 2.63
CA LYS A 183 16.83 23.50 3.68
C LYS A 183 16.32 24.82 4.27
N ILE A 184 15.85 25.73 3.44
CA ILE A 184 15.33 27.04 3.87
C ILE A 184 14.04 26.88 4.68
N THR A 185 13.13 25.99 4.27
CA THR A 185 11.77 25.90 4.83
C THR A 185 11.59 24.84 5.91
N ALA A 186 12.33 23.73 5.87
CA ALA A 186 12.26 22.67 6.88
C ALA A 186 13.34 22.79 7.96
N ILE A 187 14.50 23.38 7.67
CA ILE A 187 15.64 23.41 8.60
C ILE A 187 15.92 24.82 9.12
N ASN A 188 16.23 25.76 8.22
CA ASN A 188 16.78 27.06 8.58
C ASN A 188 15.72 28.11 8.94
N ASN A 189 14.49 27.96 8.44
CA ASN A 189 13.40 28.90 8.64
C ASN A 189 13.74 30.34 8.22
N ASN A 190 14.56 30.52 7.18
CA ASN A 190 15.01 31.84 6.71
C ASN A 190 14.09 32.41 5.62
N LEU A 191 13.26 33.39 5.98
CA LEU A 191 12.29 34.01 5.08
C LEU A 191 12.90 34.88 3.97
N LEU A 192 14.09 35.46 4.19
CA LEU A 192 14.66 36.46 3.29
C LEU A 192 15.02 35.88 1.91
N ASP A 193 15.46 34.63 1.87
CA ASP A 193 15.91 33.97 0.63
C ASP A 193 14.80 33.17 -0.06
N LEU A 194 13.69 32.91 0.64
CA LEU A 194 12.67 31.97 0.18
C LEU A 194 11.96 32.44 -1.10
N SER A 195 11.59 33.73 -1.19
CA SER A 195 10.85 34.26 -2.34
C SER A 195 11.69 34.22 -3.63
N ALA A 196 12.97 34.61 -3.54
CA ALA A 196 13.90 34.53 -4.66
C ALA A 196 14.09 33.07 -5.12
N LYS A 197 14.35 32.15 -4.18
CA LYS A 197 14.54 30.72 -4.49
C LYS A 197 13.29 30.05 -5.06
N CYS A 198 12.09 30.42 -4.60
CA CYS A 198 10.84 29.96 -5.22
C CYS A 198 10.70 30.46 -6.66
N THR A 199 11.14 31.70 -6.94
CA THR A 199 11.11 32.28 -8.29
C THR A 199 12.08 31.56 -9.21
N ASP A 200 13.32 31.33 -8.75
CA ASP A 200 14.36 30.60 -9.48
C ASP A 200 13.92 29.17 -9.79
N PHE A 201 13.41 28.46 -8.78
CA PHE A 201 12.86 27.10 -8.95
C PHE A 201 11.73 27.08 -9.98
N PHE A 202 10.81 28.03 -9.92
CA PHE A 202 9.68 28.05 -10.84
C PHE A 202 10.11 28.44 -12.27
N ALA A 203 11.14 29.26 -12.43
CA ALA A 203 11.74 29.55 -13.74
C ALA A 203 12.41 28.28 -14.33
N GLU A 204 13.19 27.56 -13.54
CA GLU A 204 13.79 26.27 -13.94
C GLU A 204 12.72 25.25 -14.35
N LEU A 205 11.64 25.14 -13.56
CA LEU A 205 10.52 24.25 -13.85
C LEU A 205 9.81 24.58 -15.18
N ARG A 206 9.75 25.87 -15.55
CA ARG A 206 9.15 26.30 -16.82
C ARG A 206 9.94 25.83 -18.03
N GLU A 207 11.26 25.77 -17.94
CA GLU A 207 12.12 25.33 -19.04
C GLU A 207 12.41 23.81 -19.00
N SER A 208 12.12 23.14 -17.88
CA SER A 208 12.34 21.70 -17.73
C SER A 208 11.34 20.84 -18.50
N THR A 209 11.82 19.67 -18.96
CA THR A 209 11.00 18.54 -19.41
C THR A 209 10.45 17.80 -18.19
N PHE A 210 9.18 17.41 -18.24
CA PHE A 210 8.58 16.66 -17.13
C PHE A 210 8.99 15.19 -17.20
N ASP A 211 9.69 14.72 -16.17
CA ASP A 211 10.02 13.32 -15.94
C ASP A 211 9.62 12.89 -14.52
N VAL A 212 9.83 11.62 -14.20
CA VAL A 212 9.50 11.07 -12.87
C VAL A 212 10.29 11.79 -11.77
N ASN A 213 11.56 12.15 -12.03
CA ASN A 213 12.40 12.82 -11.04
C ASN A 213 11.80 14.16 -10.63
N LEU A 214 11.40 14.98 -11.60
CA LEU A 214 10.78 16.28 -11.35
C LEU A 214 9.50 16.16 -10.53
N ILE A 215 8.69 15.12 -10.77
CA ILE A 215 7.48 14.84 -9.97
C ILE A 215 7.86 14.44 -8.54
N VAL A 216 8.94 13.66 -8.34
CA VAL A 216 9.47 13.37 -7.01
C VAL A 216 9.89 14.64 -6.28
N LEU A 217 10.50 15.61 -6.98
CA LEU A 217 10.90 16.89 -6.39
C LEU A 217 9.71 17.74 -5.96
N LEU A 218 8.68 17.84 -6.80
CA LEU A 218 7.43 18.51 -6.43
C LEU A 218 6.75 17.85 -5.23
N HIS A 219 6.79 16.52 -5.16
CA HIS A 219 6.28 15.78 -4.01
C HIS A 219 7.12 16.02 -2.75
N ILE A 220 8.46 16.08 -2.83
CA ILE A 220 9.33 16.45 -1.70
C ILE A 220 8.96 17.85 -1.16
N LEU A 221 8.73 18.83 -2.03
CA LEU A 221 8.29 20.16 -1.63
C LEU A 221 6.89 20.16 -1.01
N THR A 222 5.99 19.29 -1.49
CA THR A 222 4.66 19.08 -0.89
C THR A 222 4.77 18.54 0.54
N LEU A 223 5.61 17.53 0.77
CA LEU A 223 5.89 17.01 2.12
C LEU A 223 6.58 18.02 3.02
N THR A 224 7.43 18.86 2.43
CA THR A 224 8.10 19.97 3.12
C THR A 224 7.07 21.00 3.60
N LEU A 225 6.13 21.39 2.74
CA LEU A 225 5.02 22.26 3.14
C LEU A 225 4.23 21.67 4.30
N GLN A 226 3.88 20.38 4.22
CA GLN A 226 3.18 19.69 5.29
C GLN A 226 3.96 19.74 6.60
N HIS A 227 5.28 19.49 6.57
CA HIS A 227 6.14 19.54 7.74
C HIS A 227 6.22 20.96 8.34
N THR A 228 6.45 21.98 7.50
CA THR A 228 6.49 23.38 7.93
C THR A 228 5.14 23.82 8.50
N SER A 229 4.02 23.25 8.04
CA SER A 229 2.68 23.60 8.56
C SER A 229 2.53 23.26 10.05
N HIS A 230 3.20 22.19 10.50
CA HIS A 230 3.26 21.79 11.91
C HIS A 230 4.22 22.66 12.75
N ASN A 231 5.21 23.29 12.11
CA ASN A 231 6.23 24.12 12.77
C ASN A 231 5.97 25.63 12.70
N PHE A 232 4.82 26.05 12.13
CA PHE A 232 4.16 27.35 12.28
C PHE A 232 4.91 28.62 11.80
N ILE A 233 5.37 28.64 10.54
CA ILE A 233 5.90 29.87 9.91
C ILE A 233 4.99 30.34 8.78
N ASP A 234 4.04 31.21 9.11
CA ASP A 234 2.90 31.52 8.23
C ASP A 234 3.30 32.12 6.87
N GLU A 235 4.32 32.96 6.85
CA GLU A 235 4.74 33.65 5.63
C GLU A 235 5.47 32.68 4.70
N SER A 236 6.33 31.81 5.24
CA SER A 236 6.99 30.73 4.48
C SER A 236 5.97 29.79 3.86
N LEU A 237 4.92 29.44 4.61
CA LEU A 237 3.84 28.59 4.14
C LEU A 237 3.13 29.21 2.94
N ARG A 238 2.84 30.51 2.96
CA ARG A 238 2.14 31.18 1.85
C ARG A 238 2.97 31.20 0.57
N TYR A 239 4.25 31.56 0.67
CA TYR A 239 5.13 31.57 -0.50
C TYR A 239 5.30 30.18 -1.08
N LEU A 240 5.57 29.17 -0.23
CA LEU A 240 5.73 27.79 -0.68
C LEU A 240 4.43 27.23 -1.26
N MET A 241 3.27 27.49 -0.63
CA MET A 241 1.97 27.09 -1.18
C MET A 241 1.69 27.74 -2.54
N SER A 242 1.97 29.04 -2.69
CA SER A 242 1.76 29.71 -3.98
C SER A 242 2.66 29.13 -5.06
N CYS A 243 3.95 28.97 -4.76
CA CYS A 243 4.92 28.37 -5.66
C CYS A 243 4.49 26.95 -6.08
N LEU A 244 4.13 26.09 -5.12
CA LEU A 244 3.68 24.73 -5.41
C LEU A 244 2.36 24.68 -6.18
N SER A 245 1.42 25.58 -5.88
CA SER A 245 0.17 25.69 -6.63
C SER A 245 0.44 26.00 -8.10
N ASP A 246 1.34 26.94 -8.38
CA ASP A 246 1.73 27.29 -9.75
C ASP A 246 2.52 26.14 -10.41
N SER A 247 3.42 25.48 -9.67
CA SER A 247 4.20 24.32 -10.15
C SER A 247 3.32 23.13 -10.54
N TRP A 248 2.37 22.74 -9.69
CA TRP A 248 1.43 21.66 -9.99
C TRP A 248 0.46 22.04 -11.12
N SER A 249 0.02 23.30 -11.17
CA SER A 249 -0.80 23.81 -12.27
C SER A 249 -0.07 23.73 -13.61
N LEU A 250 1.23 24.04 -13.62
CA LEU A 250 2.09 23.93 -14.80
C LEU A 250 2.25 22.46 -15.23
N ALA A 251 2.48 21.56 -14.26
CA ALA A 251 2.61 20.13 -14.50
C ALA A 251 1.34 19.54 -15.16
N LEU A 252 0.16 19.86 -14.60
CA LEU A 252 -1.13 19.41 -15.12
C LEU A 252 -1.40 19.90 -16.55
N ASN A 253 -0.94 21.11 -16.90
CA ASN A 253 -1.15 21.68 -18.24
C ASN A 253 -0.16 21.15 -19.29
N LYS A 254 1.10 20.91 -18.90
CA LYS A 254 2.15 20.44 -19.80
C LYS A 254 1.96 18.97 -20.17
N VAL A 255 1.54 18.13 -19.22
CA VAL A 255 1.38 16.69 -19.42
C VAL A 255 -0.09 16.36 -19.69
N ARG A 256 -0.43 16.05 -20.94
CA ARG A 256 -1.80 15.69 -21.37
C ARG A 256 -1.95 14.16 -21.52
N PRO A 257 -3.11 13.58 -21.17
CA PRO A 257 -3.39 12.18 -21.46
C PRO A 257 -3.64 11.97 -22.96
N LYS A 258 -3.45 10.74 -23.46
CA LYS A 258 -3.84 10.40 -24.83
C LYS A 258 -5.35 10.57 -25.03
N GLY A 259 -5.75 11.10 -26.19
CA GLY A 259 -7.16 11.24 -26.60
C GLY A 259 -7.77 12.63 -26.47
N HIS A 260 -7.01 13.65 -26.04
CA HIS A 260 -7.52 15.02 -25.98
C HIS A 260 -7.47 15.69 -27.37
N GLU A 261 -8.64 16.01 -27.94
CA GLU A 261 -8.72 16.95 -29.07
C GLU A 261 -8.35 18.34 -28.56
N VAL A 262 -7.32 18.94 -29.16
CA VAL A 262 -6.85 20.28 -28.81
C VAL A 262 -7.98 21.27 -29.10
N THR A 263 -8.52 21.91 -28.06
CA THR A 263 -9.51 22.97 -28.25
C THR A 263 -8.83 24.27 -28.70
N GLN A 264 -9.57 25.18 -29.35
CA GLN A 264 -9.03 26.50 -29.73
C GLN A 264 -8.55 27.31 -28.51
N GLU A 265 -9.16 27.12 -27.34
CA GLU A 265 -8.75 27.76 -26.08
C GLU A 265 -7.41 27.23 -25.56
N ASP A 266 -7.15 25.93 -25.70
CA ASP A 266 -5.85 25.33 -25.37
C ASP A 266 -4.71 25.89 -26.21
N THR A 267 -5.00 26.10 -27.50
CA THR A 267 -4.07 26.68 -28.46
C THR A 267 -3.80 28.15 -28.12
N LEU A 268 -4.83 28.88 -27.69
CA LEU A 268 -4.71 30.26 -27.23
C LEU A 268 -3.89 30.39 -25.95
N MET A 269 -4.06 29.49 -24.99
CA MET A 269 -3.24 29.48 -23.76
C MET A 269 -1.78 29.17 -24.06
N LEU A 270 -1.49 28.18 -24.90
CA LEU A 270 -0.12 27.87 -25.34
C LEU A 270 0.50 29.07 -26.10
N ASN A 271 -0.29 29.74 -26.94
CA ASN A 271 0.14 30.91 -27.69
C ASN A 271 0.29 32.17 -26.83
N LEU A 272 -0.49 32.33 -25.77
CA LEU A 272 -0.30 33.39 -24.78
C LEU A 272 1.03 33.21 -24.02
N THR A 273 1.37 31.97 -23.67
CA THR A 273 2.68 31.64 -23.09
C THR A 273 3.81 31.90 -24.07
N LYS A 274 3.65 31.55 -25.36
CA LYS A 274 4.63 31.86 -26.42
C LYS A 274 4.72 33.36 -26.75
N ARG A 275 3.63 34.12 -26.64
CA ARG A 275 3.63 35.58 -26.84
C ARG A 275 4.30 36.33 -25.71
N ARG A 276 4.20 35.83 -24.47
CA ARG A 276 4.98 36.37 -23.34
C ARG A 276 6.48 36.20 -23.56
N ARG A 277 6.93 35.05 -24.10
CA ARG A 277 8.34 34.83 -24.51
C ARG A 277 8.86 35.91 -25.47
N ARG A 278 8.07 36.27 -26.49
CA ARG A 278 8.48 37.27 -27.50
C ARG A 278 8.46 38.72 -27.02
N ALA A 279 7.68 39.02 -25.99
CA ALA A 279 7.63 40.35 -25.39
C ALA A 279 8.76 40.57 -24.38
N GLU A 280 9.29 39.49 -23.78
CA GLU A 280 10.44 39.53 -22.87
C GLU A 280 11.79 39.51 -23.62
N GLU A 281 11.81 39.01 -24.86
CA GLU A 281 12.98 39.02 -25.76
C GLU A 281 13.13 40.32 -26.58
N SER A 282 12.17 41.26 -26.56
CA SER A 282 12.22 42.47 -27.40
C SER A 282 12.72 43.74 -26.70
N ASP A 283 13.24 43.64 -25.47
CA ASP A 283 13.73 44.80 -24.69
C ASP A 283 15.28 44.91 -24.68
N GLU A 284 16.00 44.05 -25.41
CA GLU A 284 17.43 44.20 -25.65
C GLU A 284 17.70 44.15 -27.17
N ASP A 285 17.70 45.34 -27.80
CA ASP A 285 18.64 45.75 -28.87
C ASP A 285 18.04 46.92 -29.70
N GLU A 286 18.20 48.16 -29.20
CA GLU A 286 18.29 49.34 -30.06
C GLU A 286 19.77 49.65 -30.31
N GLU A 287 20.28 49.40 -31.52
CA GLU A 287 21.16 50.32 -32.28
C GLU A 287 21.52 49.78 -33.69
N GLU A 288 20.96 50.46 -34.70
CA GLU A 288 21.43 50.74 -36.07
C GLU A 288 22.34 49.75 -36.84
N LYS A 289 21.85 49.31 -38.03
CA LYS A 289 22.35 49.83 -39.34
C LYS A 289 21.53 49.35 -40.54
N GLU A 290 21.21 50.31 -41.39
CA GLU A 290 20.73 50.16 -42.77
C GLU A 290 21.74 49.40 -43.64
N GLU A 291 21.27 48.49 -44.49
CA GLU A 291 21.72 48.37 -45.89
C GLU A 291 20.77 47.47 -46.70
N ASP A 292 20.20 48.04 -47.76
CA ASP A 292 19.37 47.41 -48.78
C ASP A 292 20.14 46.37 -49.62
N VAL A 293 19.59 45.16 -49.79
CA VAL A 293 19.75 44.39 -51.04
C VAL A 293 18.48 43.55 -51.31
N GLU A 294 17.74 43.93 -52.35
CA GLU A 294 16.74 43.10 -53.01
C GLU A 294 17.38 41.85 -53.67
N LYS A 295 16.75 40.66 -53.52
CA LYS A 295 16.40 39.77 -54.65
C LYS A 295 15.62 38.51 -54.25
N ASP A 296 14.42 38.43 -54.83
CA ASP A 296 13.67 37.27 -55.34
C ASP A 296 14.14 35.84 -55.05
N GLY A 297 13.18 34.99 -54.61
CA GLY A 297 13.24 33.55 -54.89
C GLY A 297 12.42 32.60 -54.00
N GLN A 298 11.10 32.52 -54.26
CA GLN A 298 10.14 31.42 -53.97
C GLN A 298 9.88 30.95 -52.51
N PRO A 299 8.59 30.74 -52.13
CA PRO A 299 8.22 30.14 -50.86
C PRO A 299 8.38 28.61 -50.93
N GLY A 300 9.42 28.09 -50.27
CA GLY A 300 9.46 26.68 -49.91
C GLY A 300 8.47 26.43 -48.79
N GLU A 301 7.47 25.58 -49.02
CA GLU A 301 6.64 24.99 -47.97
C GLU A 301 7.53 24.14 -47.04
N GLU A 302 8.16 24.77 -46.07
CA GLU A 302 8.65 24.07 -44.88
C GLU A 302 7.42 23.62 -44.08
N LYS A 303 7.01 22.38 -44.33
CA LYS A 303 6.21 21.63 -43.37
C LYS A 303 7.04 21.55 -42.08
N MET A 304 6.77 22.46 -41.15
CA MET A 304 7.10 22.25 -39.74
C MET A 304 6.37 20.97 -39.33
N ASP A 305 7.13 19.88 -39.26
CA ASP A 305 6.75 18.69 -38.50
C ASP A 305 6.59 19.14 -37.04
N ASP A 306 5.37 19.55 -36.69
CA ASP A 306 4.87 19.55 -35.32
C ASP A 306 4.92 18.09 -34.84
N LYS A 307 6.10 17.65 -34.39
CA LYS A 307 6.24 16.47 -33.55
C LYS A 307 5.42 16.73 -32.30
N LYS A 308 4.15 16.31 -32.33
CA LYS A 308 3.34 16.08 -31.13
C LYS A 308 4.18 15.24 -30.19
N GLU A 309 4.73 15.85 -29.15
CA GLU A 309 5.26 15.13 -28.01
C GLU A 309 4.08 14.34 -27.43
N LEU A 310 3.98 13.06 -27.82
CA LEU A 310 3.16 12.08 -27.16
C LEU A 310 3.74 11.90 -25.76
N ILE A 311 3.19 12.61 -24.78
CA ILE A 311 3.59 12.45 -23.39
C ILE A 311 2.88 11.24 -22.79
N ASP A 312 3.64 10.51 -21.98
CA ASP A 312 3.36 9.21 -21.37
C ASP A 312 2.13 9.23 -20.43
N ASP A 313 1.20 8.31 -20.63
CA ASP A 313 0.04 8.08 -19.74
C ASP A 313 0.51 7.76 -18.30
N SER A 314 1.74 7.26 -18.15
CA SER A 314 2.37 7.06 -16.84
C SER A 314 2.58 8.36 -16.06
N LEU A 315 3.17 9.40 -16.67
CA LEU A 315 3.42 10.68 -16.01
C LEU A 315 2.12 11.40 -15.62
N SER A 316 1.08 11.18 -16.42
CA SER A 316 -0.26 11.71 -16.20
C SER A 316 -0.84 11.29 -14.84
N THR A 317 -0.78 9.98 -14.55
CA THR A 317 -1.26 9.41 -13.27
C THR A 317 -0.46 9.93 -12.08
N LEU A 318 0.87 10.03 -12.23
CA LEU A 318 1.79 10.49 -11.19
C LEU A 318 1.54 11.95 -10.80
N ILE A 319 1.35 12.82 -11.80
CA ILE A 319 1.03 14.24 -11.58
C ILE A 319 -0.33 14.36 -10.92
N LEU A 320 -1.33 13.59 -11.35
CA LEU A 320 -2.67 13.63 -10.76
C LEU A 320 -2.63 13.25 -9.27
N ALA A 321 -1.92 12.16 -8.91
CA ALA A 321 -1.77 11.73 -7.52
C ALA A 321 -1.08 12.80 -6.66
N GLY A 322 0.09 13.27 -7.09
CA GLY A 322 0.87 14.27 -6.33
C GLY A 322 0.17 15.62 -6.20
N ALA A 323 -0.48 16.11 -7.27
CA ALA A 323 -1.22 17.36 -7.23
C ALA A 323 -2.47 17.27 -6.35
N THR A 324 -3.12 16.10 -6.28
CA THR A 324 -4.28 15.89 -5.39
C THR A 324 -3.86 15.82 -3.92
N GLU A 325 -2.75 15.12 -3.61
CA GLU A 325 -2.17 15.13 -2.25
C GLU A 325 -1.76 16.55 -1.81
N PHE A 326 -1.17 17.33 -2.73
CA PHE A 326 -0.86 18.73 -2.48
C PHE A 326 -2.13 19.55 -2.19
N ALA A 327 -3.21 19.36 -2.96
CA ALA A 327 -4.46 20.07 -2.71
C ALA A 327 -4.99 19.78 -1.29
N ILE A 328 -4.97 18.52 -0.85
CA ILE A 328 -5.33 18.15 0.53
C ILE A 328 -4.48 18.94 1.53
N THR A 329 -3.16 18.85 1.38
CA THR A 329 -2.19 19.53 2.26
C THR A 329 -2.41 21.04 2.32
N ALA A 330 -2.64 21.69 1.17
CA ALA A 330 -2.84 23.13 1.08
C ALA A 330 -4.13 23.58 1.77
N TYR A 331 -5.25 22.87 1.55
CA TYR A 331 -6.52 23.22 2.18
C TYR A 331 -6.55 22.93 3.68
N GLU A 332 -5.90 21.86 4.15
CA GLU A 332 -5.71 21.59 5.57
C GLU A 332 -4.86 22.70 6.24
N THR A 333 -3.78 23.12 5.57
CA THR A 333 -2.94 24.25 6.03
C THR A 333 -3.74 25.55 6.10
N ILE A 334 -4.57 25.83 5.10
CA ILE A 334 -5.47 26.99 5.08
C ILE A 334 -6.50 26.94 6.21
N ALA A 335 -7.09 25.77 6.47
CA ALA A 335 -8.03 25.59 7.58
C ALA A 335 -7.36 25.90 8.92
N CYS A 336 -6.14 25.39 9.16
CA CYS A 336 -5.34 25.69 10.34
C CYS A 336 -5.02 27.19 10.47
N LEU A 337 -4.66 27.87 9.37
CA LEU A 337 -4.43 29.32 9.36
C LEU A 337 -5.71 30.11 9.71
N LYS A 338 -6.86 29.70 9.17
CA LYS A 338 -8.17 30.32 9.44
C LYS A 338 -8.61 30.14 10.89
N GLU A 339 -8.45 28.96 11.46
CA GLU A 339 -8.71 28.70 12.89
C GLU A 339 -7.91 29.62 13.80
N LYS A 340 -6.68 29.95 13.39
CA LYS A 340 -5.79 30.89 14.08
C LYS A 340 -6.04 32.36 13.73
N GLN A 341 -7.16 32.66 13.04
CA GLN A 341 -7.54 34.00 12.60
C GLN A 341 -6.48 34.70 11.73
N LYS A 342 -5.67 33.94 11.00
CA LYS A 342 -4.66 34.49 10.10
C LYS A 342 -5.27 34.71 8.71
N VAL A 343 -5.02 35.88 8.14
CA VAL A 343 -5.56 36.27 6.83
C VAL A 343 -4.96 35.40 5.73
N THR A 344 -5.74 34.54 5.11
CA THR A 344 -5.33 33.85 3.89
C THR A 344 -5.46 34.81 2.72
N GLY A 345 -4.36 35.05 1.98
CA GLY A 345 -4.36 35.98 0.84
C GLY A 345 -5.34 35.53 -0.25
N ARG A 346 -6.14 36.47 -0.76
CA ARG A 346 -7.15 36.18 -1.80
C ARG A 346 -6.56 35.52 -3.06
N ALA A 347 -5.40 36.00 -3.50
CA ALA A 347 -4.69 35.46 -4.66
C ALA A 347 -4.31 33.97 -4.47
N LEU A 348 -3.93 33.56 -3.26
CA LEU A 348 -3.62 32.17 -2.96
C LEU A 348 -4.87 31.28 -3.09
N THR A 349 -6.01 31.74 -2.57
CA THR A 349 -7.28 31.00 -2.69
C THR A 349 -7.70 30.87 -4.16
N GLU A 350 -7.59 31.95 -4.95
CA GLU A 350 -7.92 31.94 -6.38
C GLU A 350 -7.00 30.99 -7.17
N ASN A 351 -5.70 30.94 -6.82
CA ASN A 351 -4.75 29.99 -7.42
C ASN A 351 -5.11 28.53 -7.09
N LEU A 352 -5.50 28.24 -5.86
CA LEU A 352 -5.90 26.90 -5.45
C LEU A 352 -7.23 26.48 -6.09
N GLU A 353 -8.20 27.37 -6.22
CA GLU A 353 -9.45 27.08 -6.95
C GLU A 353 -9.20 26.78 -8.43
N LYS A 354 -8.25 27.51 -9.05
CA LYS A 354 -7.79 27.22 -10.40
C LYS A 354 -7.15 25.84 -10.49
N LEU A 355 -6.25 25.50 -9.56
CA LEU A 355 -5.64 24.17 -9.49
C LEU A 355 -6.70 23.08 -9.33
N CYS A 356 -7.67 23.25 -8.42
CA CYS A 356 -8.79 22.32 -8.24
C CYS A 356 -9.63 22.13 -9.51
N SER A 357 -9.81 23.19 -10.30
CA SER A 357 -10.51 23.11 -11.58
C SER A 357 -9.73 22.24 -12.57
N GLN A 358 -8.42 22.47 -12.69
CA GLN A 358 -7.54 21.66 -13.53
C GLN A 358 -7.45 20.20 -13.07
N LEU A 359 -7.44 19.96 -11.74
CA LEU A 359 -7.50 18.63 -11.16
C LEU A 359 -8.79 17.91 -11.55
N CYS A 360 -9.95 18.58 -11.47
CA CYS A 360 -11.23 18.01 -11.88
C CYS A 360 -11.22 17.67 -13.37
N ASP A 361 -10.76 18.58 -14.22
CA ASP A 361 -10.66 18.34 -15.66
C ASP A 361 -9.77 17.13 -15.94
N ARG A 362 -8.64 17.03 -15.25
CA ARG A 362 -7.71 15.91 -15.40
C ARG A 362 -8.27 14.58 -14.91
N ALA A 363 -8.90 14.57 -13.74
CA ALA A 363 -9.53 13.39 -13.17
C ALA A 363 -10.68 12.91 -14.06
N ASN A 364 -11.47 13.83 -14.62
CA ASN A 364 -12.58 13.49 -15.51
C ASN A 364 -12.14 12.84 -16.83
N LEU A 365 -10.93 13.13 -17.30
CA LEU A 365 -10.34 12.45 -18.46
C LEU A 365 -9.93 11.01 -18.15
N MET A 366 -9.75 10.67 -16.88
CA MET A 366 -9.27 9.38 -16.40
C MET A 366 -10.32 8.68 -15.52
N VAL A 367 -11.59 9.09 -15.60
CA VAL A 367 -12.62 8.69 -14.63
C VAL A 367 -12.86 7.18 -14.65
N GLU A 368 -12.86 6.54 -15.82
CA GLU A 368 -13.01 5.09 -15.95
C GLU A 368 -11.83 4.34 -15.29
N GLU A 369 -10.60 4.82 -15.49
CA GLU A 369 -9.39 4.24 -14.86
C GLU A 369 -9.42 4.41 -13.34
N LEU A 370 -9.87 5.57 -12.85
CA LEU A 370 -10.02 5.86 -11.43
C LEU A 370 -11.11 5.00 -10.78
N GLU A 371 -12.23 4.77 -11.48
CA GLU A 371 -13.32 3.91 -11.03
C GLU A 371 -12.85 2.45 -10.93
N ASN A 372 -12.17 1.93 -11.97
CA ASN A 372 -11.62 0.57 -11.96
C ASN A 372 -10.58 0.38 -10.84
N ALA A 373 -9.68 1.35 -10.62
CA ALA A 373 -8.69 1.28 -9.54
C ALA A 373 -9.34 1.26 -8.14
N CYS A 374 -10.55 1.82 -7.98
CA CYS A 374 -11.30 1.74 -6.73
C CYS A 374 -11.95 0.38 -6.51
N ASP A 375 -12.37 -0.29 -7.59
CA ASP A 375 -13.00 -1.61 -7.51
C ASP A 375 -11.97 -2.71 -7.22
N GLU A 376 -10.71 -2.52 -7.62
CA GLU A 376 -9.61 -3.46 -7.36
C GLU A 376 -8.96 -3.30 -5.98
N THR A 377 -9.21 -2.18 -5.27
CA THR A 377 -8.58 -1.88 -3.98
C THR A 377 -9.53 -2.18 -2.81
N ASP A 378 -9.50 -3.42 -2.31
CA ASP A 378 -10.36 -3.88 -1.21
C ASP A 378 -10.10 -3.16 0.15
N GLU A 379 -9.03 -2.37 0.28
CA GLU A 379 -8.76 -1.55 1.47
C GLU A 379 -8.01 -0.26 1.11
N GLY A 380 -8.70 0.89 1.13
CA GLY A 380 -8.13 2.21 0.77
C GLY A 380 -6.84 2.61 1.53
N ASN A 381 -6.60 2.04 2.71
CA ASN A 381 -5.33 2.22 3.45
C ASN A 381 -4.11 1.68 2.68
N THR A 382 -4.28 0.69 1.81
CA THR A 382 -3.17 0.07 1.08
C THR A 382 -2.58 1.02 0.02
N ALA A 383 -3.41 1.79 -0.66
CA ALA A 383 -2.96 2.76 -1.67
C ALA A 383 -2.19 3.92 -1.02
N GLU A 384 -2.70 4.46 0.09
CA GLU A 384 -2.03 5.51 0.87
C GLU A 384 -0.68 5.04 1.43
N ILE A 385 -0.61 3.83 2.00
CA ILE A 385 0.64 3.27 2.54
C ILE A 385 1.67 3.06 1.41
N ARG A 386 1.26 2.55 0.25
CA ARG A 386 2.15 2.37 -0.90
C ARG A 386 2.65 3.72 -1.43
N TRP A 387 1.77 4.71 -1.57
CA TRP A 387 2.16 6.07 -1.93
C TRP A 387 3.11 6.71 -0.91
N LYS A 388 2.89 6.48 0.39
CA LYS A 388 3.79 6.91 1.46
C LYS A 388 5.19 6.28 1.33
N LEU A 389 5.26 5.00 0.95
CA LEU A 389 6.51 4.24 0.80
C LEU A 389 7.29 4.56 -0.48
N ASP A 390 6.63 4.76 -1.61
CA ASP A 390 7.30 4.92 -2.91
C ASP A 390 7.07 6.31 -3.52
N GLY A 391 5.91 6.90 -3.30
CA GLY A 391 5.47 8.13 -3.95
C GLY A 391 5.54 8.00 -5.47
N PRO A 392 5.99 9.02 -6.21
CA PRO A 392 6.06 8.96 -7.65
C PRO A 392 7.00 7.87 -8.22
N LEU A 393 7.86 7.24 -7.40
CA LEU A 393 8.73 6.15 -7.85
C LEU A 393 8.03 4.80 -7.94
N GLY A 394 6.82 4.66 -7.41
CA GLY A 394 6.08 3.38 -7.45
C GLY A 394 5.39 3.08 -8.78
N GLY A 395 5.46 3.98 -9.75
CA GLY A 395 4.89 3.79 -11.08
C GLY A 395 3.41 4.13 -11.19
N SER A 396 2.89 4.05 -12.41
CA SER A 396 1.57 4.56 -12.79
C SER A 396 0.39 3.80 -12.19
N GLU A 397 0.48 2.46 -12.10
CA GLU A 397 -0.58 1.61 -11.52
C GLU A 397 -0.83 1.93 -10.04
N MET A 398 0.24 2.16 -9.29
CA MET A 398 0.12 2.63 -7.91
C MET A 398 -0.38 4.08 -7.86
N ALA A 399 0.07 4.92 -8.79
CA ALA A 399 -0.31 6.33 -8.83
C ALA A 399 -1.80 6.53 -9.14
N ILE A 400 -2.41 5.74 -10.04
CA ILE A 400 -3.85 5.84 -10.31
C ILE A 400 -4.67 5.46 -9.09
N SER A 401 -4.26 4.41 -8.36
CA SER A 401 -4.90 4.00 -7.10
C SER A 401 -4.78 5.09 -6.01
N ALA A 402 -3.60 5.70 -5.89
CA ALA A 402 -3.36 6.80 -4.95
C ALA A 402 -4.16 8.06 -5.34
N ALA A 403 -4.20 8.41 -6.62
CA ALA A 403 -4.98 9.52 -7.15
C ALA A 403 -6.46 9.34 -6.84
N ALA A 404 -7.01 8.14 -7.07
CA ALA A 404 -8.39 7.83 -6.75
C ALA A 404 -8.65 8.03 -5.25
N PHE A 405 -7.84 7.41 -4.38
CA PHE A 405 -7.93 7.57 -2.94
C PHE A 405 -7.93 9.05 -2.50
N PHE A 406 -6.98 9.84 -2.97
CA PHE A 406 -6.88 11.26 -2.62
C PHE A 406 -8.05 12.09 -3.16
N LEU A 407 -8.53 11.81 -4.37
CA LEU A 407 -9.69 12.52 -4.94
C LEU A 407 -10.96 12.24 -4.13
N PHE A 408 -11.18 10.99 -3.70
CA PHE A 408 -12.32 10.66 -2.83
C PHE A 408 -12.17 11.29 -1.44
N LYS A 409 -10.95 11.39 -0.91
CA LYS A 409 -10.68 12.14 0.33
C LYS A 409 -11.00 13.64 0.16
N CYS A 410 -10.67 14.23 -0.99
CA CYS A 410 -11.05 15.61 -1.33
C CYS A 410 -12.57 15.80 -1.36
N VAL A 411 -13.30 14.90 -2.04
CA VAL A 411 -14.78 14.97 -2.15
C VAL A 411 -15.48 14.79 -0.81
N SER A 412 -14.88 14.02 0.09
CA SER A 412 -15.42 13.77 1.44
C SER A 412 -15.10 14.90 2.43
N SER A 413 -14.20 15.82 2.06
CA SER A 413 -13.78 16.92 2.92
C SER A 413 -14.78 18.09 2.86
N VAL A 414 -14.97 18.75 4.00
CA VAL A 414 -15.78 19.97 4.08
C VAL A 414 -15.01 21.22 3.66
N THR A 415 -13.67 21.17 3.73
CA THR A 415 -12.80 22.33 3.48
C THR A 415 -12.30 22.43 2.04
N ILE A 416 -12.29 21.31 1.31
CA ILE A 416 -11.81 21.23 -0.06
C ILE A 416 -13.00 21.38 -1.01
N PRO A 417 -12.96 22.29 -2.00
CA PRO A 417 -14.11 22.60 -2.84
C PRO A 417 -14.26 21.60 -3.99
N LEU A 418 -14.18 20.29 -3.74
CA LEU A 418 -14.36 19.25 -4.75
C LEU A 418 -15.64 18.45 -4.46
N VAL A 419 -16.43 18.19 -5.50
CA VAL A 419 -17.64 17.36 -5.42
C VAL A 419 -17.69 16.38 -6.58
N LEU A 420 -18.29 15.21 -6.34
CA LEU A 420 -18.60 14.22 -7.38
C LEU A 420 -20.07 14.34 -7.77
N GLN A 421 -20.35 14.83 -8.98
CA GLN A 421 -21.71 15.00 -9.49
C GLN A 421 -21.86 14.28 -10.83
N SER A 422 -22.79 13.32 -10.89
CA SER A 422 -23.08 12.55 -12.11
C SER A 422 -21.83 11.87 -12.70
N SER A 423 -21.06 11.21 -11.84
CA SER A 423 -19.77 10.56 -12.18
C SER A 423 -18.74 11.51 -12.79
N LYS A 424 -18.79 12.80 -12.43
CA LYS A 424 -17.76 13.79 -12.79
C LYS A 424 -17.35 14.62 -11.60
N PHE A 425 -16.05 14.81 -11.43
CA PHE A 425 -15.46 15.72 -10.46
C PHE A 425 -15.72 17.16 -10.90
N LYS A 426 -16.14 18.00 -9.95
CA LYS A 426 -16.37 19.43 -10.18
C LYS A 426 -15.90 20.24 -8.98
N VAL A 427 -15.52 21.49 -9.24
CA VAL A 427 -15.28 22.47 -8.18
C VAL A 427 -16.60 23.01 -7.67
N TYR A 428 -16.80 22.91 -6.36
CA TYR A 428 -17.94 23.49 -5.67
C TYR A 428 -17.76 25.01 -5.56
N ARG A 429 -18.69 25.78 -6.15
CA ARG A 429 -18.86 27.21 -5.89
C ARG A 429 -20.27 27.37 -5.32
N ASP A 430 -20.38 28.07 -4.19
CA ASP A 430 -21.58 28.16 -3.33
C ASP A 430 -22.93 28.01 -4.06
N GLY A 431 -23.78 27.08 -3.60
CA GLY A 431 -25.19 26.95 -4.01
C GLY A 431 -25.66 25.57 -4.50
N SER A 432 -24.85 24.52 -4.43
CA SER A 432 -25.26 23.14 -4.75
C SER A 432 -25.11 22.20 -3.54
N VAL A 433 -25.90 21.13 -3.46
CA VAL A 433 -25.97 20.29 -2.26
C VAL A 433 -24.67 19.48 -2.10
N GLN A 434 -23.93 19.74 -1.03
CA GLN A 434 -22.81 18.91 -0.58
C GLN A 434 -23.34 17.51 -0.22
N ILE A 435 -22.76 16.46 -0.82
CA ILE A 435 -23.19 15.08 -0.60
C ILE A 435 -22.64 14.66 0.77
N SER A 436 -23.49 14.25 1.72
CA SER A 436 -23.00 13.74 3.00
C SER A 436 -22.22 12.44 2.78
N ILE A 437 -21.28 12.11 3.67
CA ILE A 437 -20.52 10.84 3.62
C ILE A 437 -21.47 9.63 3.53
N ASP A 438 -22.61 9.69 4.23
CA ASP A 438 -23.66 8.66 4.17
C ASP A 438 -24.35 8.60 2.80
N GLU A 439 -24.60 9.75 2.17
CA GLU A 439 -25.24 9.83 0.84
C GLU A 439 -24.25 9.47 -0.28
N LEU A 440 -22.95 9.73 -0.10
CA LEU A 440 -21.87 9.28 -0.98
C LEU A 440 -21.71 7.76 -0.86
N GLY A 441 -21.67 7.22 0.37
CA GLY A 441 -21.68 5.78 0.63
C GLY A 441 -22.92 5.09 0.06
N ARG A 442 -24.09 5.74 0.12
CA ARG A 442 -25.34 5.26 -0.47
C ARG A 442 -25.34 5.35 -2.00
N ARG A 443 -24.72 6.38 -2.60
CA ARG A 443 -24.54 6.49 -4.07
C ARG A 443 -23.51 5.52 -4.61
N MET A 444 -22.39 5.31 -3.91
CA MET A 444 -21.43 4.25 -4.23
C MET A 444 -22.06 2.87 -4.04
N GLY A 445 -22.89 2.68 -3.02
CA GLY A 445 -23.69 1.47 -2.82
C GLY A 445 -24.73 1.23 -3.92
N ASN A 446 -25.39 2.29 -4.40
CA ASN A 446 -26.38 2.21 -5.48
C ASN A 446 -25.72 2.02 -6.86
N LEU A 447 -24.53 2.57 -7.09
CA LEU A 447 -23.72 2.28 -8.29
C LEU A 447 -23.23 0.83 -8.27
N ARG A 448 -22.76 0.33 -7.12
CA ARG A 448 -22.46 -1.11 -6.90
C ARG A 448 -23.67 -2.01 -7.13
N ALA A 449 -24.89 -1.54 -6.81
CA ALA A 449 -26.13 -2.27 -7.02
C ALA A 449 -26.66 -2.20 -8.47
N GLN A 450 -26.32 -1.15 -9.23
CA GLN A 450 -26.74 -0.97 -10.63
C GLN A 450 -25.77 -1.62 -11.64
N VAL A 451 -24.55 -1.96 -11.22
CA VAL A 451 -23.56 -2.74 -12.00
C VAL A 451 -23.65 -4.25 -11.69
N GLY A 452 -24.74 -4.70 -11.06
CA GLY A 452 -24.93 -6.11 -10.70
C GLY A 452 -24.81 -7.06 -11.89
N THR A 453 -23.62 -7.63 -12.10
CA THR A 453 -23.31 -9.06 -12.00
C THR A 453 -21.84 -9.28 -12.37
N SER A 454 -20.93 -9.31 -11.40
CA SER A 454 -19.77 -10.22 -11.37
C SER A 454 -19.09 -10.10 -10.01
N GLU A 455 -19.31 -11.09 -9.16
CA GLU A 455 -18.57 -11.28 -7.92
C GLU A 455 -17.14 -11.70 -8.27
N ASP A 456 -16.19 -10.79 -8.08
CA ASP A 456 -14.77 -11.10 -7.98
C ASP A 456 -14.26 -10.68 -6.59
N VAL A 457 -14.63 -11.50 -5.61
CA VAL A 457 -13.97 -11.56 -4.31
C VAL A 457 -12.54 -12.06 -4.53
N LEU A 458 -11.54 -11.31 -4.04
CA LEU A 458 -10.12 -11.65 -4.01
C LEU A 458 -9.85 -13.17 -3.97
N TRP A 459 -9.40 -13.73 -5.11
CA TRP A 459 -9.15 -15.16 -5.23
C TRP A 459 -7.79 -15.54 -4.64
N ILE A 460 -7.83 -16.09 -3.42
CA ILE A 460 -6.83 -17.08 -2.99
C ILE A 460 -7.02 -18.30 -3.92
N PRO A 461 -5.97 -18.89 -4.53
CA PRO A 461 -6.14 -20.10 -5.33
C PRO A 461 -6.66 -21.23 -4.42
N ILE A 462 -7.95 -21.52 -4.52
CA ILE A 462 -8.58 -22.60 -3.75
C ILE A 462 -8.27 -23.92 -4.47
N TYR A 463 -7.46 -24.75 -3.82
CA TYR A 463 -7.16 -26.10 -4.27
C TYR A 463 -8.19 -27.09 -3.74
N ILE A 464 -8.77 -27.90 -4.62
CA ILE A 464 -9.67 -28.99 -4.25
C ILE A 464 -8.92 -30.31 -4.38
N VAL A 465 -8.77 -31.05 -3.29
CA VAL A 465 -8.17 -32.40 -3.28
C VAL A 465 -9.26 -33.45 -3.05
N PRO A 466 -9.88 -34.01 -4.10
CA PRO A 466 -10.94 -34.99 -3.94
C PRO A 466 -10.39 -36.34 -3.52
N ASP A 467 -11.00 -36.91 -2.48
CA ASP A 467 -10.79 -38.31 -2.08
C ASP A 467 -11.71 -39.25 -2.87
N LEU A 468 -11.49 -40.56 -2.75
CA LEU A 468 -12.23 -41.61 -3.45
C LEU A 468 -13.75 -41.44 -3.34
N SER A 469 -14.26 -41.20 -2.13
CA SER A 469 -15.71 -41.06 -1.90
C SER A 469 -16.36 -39.92 -2.68
N VAL A 470 -15.60 -38.87 -3.04
CA VAL A 470 -16.09 -37.72 -3.80
C VAL A 470 -16.29 -38.09 -5.27
N PHE A 471 -15.36 -38.82 -5.85
CA PHE A 471 -15.48 -39.34 -7.21
C PHE A 471 -16.60 -40.37 -7.37
N GLU A 472 -16.91 -41.12 -6.30
CA GLU A 472 -18.00 -42.09 -6.31
C GLU A 472 -19.38 -41.43 -6.18
N LYS A 473 -19.52 -40.47 -5.26
CA LYS A 473 -20.84 -39.94 -4.84
C LYS A 473 -21.15 -38.53 -5.36
N LYS A 474 -20.14 -37.75 -5.77
CA LYS A 474 -20.27 -36.31 -6.08
C LYS A 474 -19.58 -35.89 -7.38
N LEU A 475 -19.59 -36.78 -8.38
CA LEU A 475 -18.94 -36.55 -9.67
C LEU A 475 -19.47 -35.32 -10.44
N GLU A 476 -20.78 -35.06 -10.40
CA GLU A 476 -21.37 -33.89 -11.10
C GLU A 476 -20.95 -32.57 -10.47
N ALA A 477 -20.77 -32.52 -9.15
CA ALA A 477 -20.25 -31.33 -8.47
C ALA A 477 -18.79 -31.04 -8.89
N LEU A 478 -17.95 -32.08 -8.96
CA LEU A 478 -16.59 -31.96 -9.50
C LEU A 478 -16.60 -31.48 -10.96
N ARG A 479 -17.57 -31.92 -11.77
CA ARG A 479 -17.71 -31.48 -13.16
C ARG A 479 -18.12 -30.02 -13.27
N SER A 480 -18.98 -29.51 -12.38
CA SER A 480 -19.27 -28.08 -12.33
C SER A 480 -18.06 -27.26 -11.92
N PHE A 481 -17.23 -27.75 -10.99
CA PHE A 481 -16.02 -27.04 -10.58
C PHE A 481 -14.97 -26.97 -11.70
N LEU A 482 -14.81 -28.03 -12.49
CA LEU A 482 -13.90 -28.03 -13.65
C LEU A 482 -14.33 -27.11 -14.80
N ARG A 483 -15.58 -26.65 -14.82
CA ARG A 483 -16.05 -25.66 -15.80
C ARG A 483 -15.83 -24.22 -15.33
N GLY A 484 -15.59 -24.00 -14.04
CA GLY A 484 -15.24 -22.70 -13.51
C GLY A 484 -13.76 -22.42 -13.74
N GLU A 485 -13.42 -21.23 -14.26
CA GLU A 485 -12.04 -20.85 -14.55
C GLU A 485 -11.19 -20.57 -13.30
N LYS A 486 -11.83 -20.54 -12.13
CA LYS A 486 -11.25 -19.96 -10.92
C LYS A 486 -10.71 -21.02 -9.91
N LEU A 487 -11.04 -22.32 -10.06
CA LEU A 487 -10.65 -23.39 -9.12
C LEU A 487 -9.64 -24.37 -9.72
N THR A 488 -8.59 -24.75 -8.95
CA THR A 488 -7.63 -25.79 -9.36
C THR A 488 -7.86 -27.08 -8.60
N ILE A 489 -8.09 -28.19 -9.32
CA ILE A 489 -8.28 -29.51 -8.70
C ILE A 489 -6.96 -30.29 -8.72
N ILE A 490 -6.53 -30.80 -7.56
CA ILE A 490 -5.33 -31.63 -7.44
C ILE A 490 -5.76 -33.05 -7.10
N VAL A 491 -5.50 -34.01 -7.99
CA VAL A 491 -5.82 -35.42 -7.74
C VAL A 491 -4.55 -36.18 -7.39
N PRO A 492 -4.45 -36.77 -6.18
CA PRO A 492 -3.31 -37.60 -5.82
C PRO A 492 -3.17 -38.81 -6.76
N THR A 493 -1.95 -39.14 -7.16
CA THR A 493 -1.69 -40.31 -8.03
C THR A 493 -2.15 -41.64 -7.40
N THR A 494 -2.19 -41.74 -6.07
CA THR A 494 -2.72 -42.89 -5.34
C THR A 494 -4.24 -43.06 -5.53
N VAL A 495 -4.99 -41.97 -5.49
CA VAL A 495 -6.44 -41.94 -5.76
C VAL A 495 -6.70 -42.30 -7.22
N LEU A 496 -5.93 -41.73 -8.15
CA LEU A 496 -6.04 -42.06 -9.57
C LEU A 496 -5.75 -43.54 -9.85
N SER A 497 -4.70 -44.11 -9.26
CA SER A 497 -4.35 -45.53 -9.41
C SER A 497 -5.49 -46.43 -8.95
N TYR A 498 -6.06 -46.13 -7.78
CA TYR A 498 -7.17 -46.91 -7.24
C TYR A 498 -8.41 -46.86 -8.15
N ILE A 499 -8.75 -45.67 -8.67
CA ILE A 499 -9.87 -45.50 -9.61
C ILE A 499 -9.61 -46.29 -10.90
N ASP A 500 -8.37 -46.28 -11.41
CA ASP A 500 -8.02 -46.99 -12.64
C ASP A 500 -8.10 -48.51 -12.49
N ASP A 501 -7.69 -49.05 -11.34
CA ASP A 501 -7.77 -50.47 -11.02
C ASP A 501 -9.22 -50.96 -10.86
N HIS A 502 -10.13 -50.09 -10.42
CA HIS A 502 -11.53 -50.44 -10.12
C HIS A 502 -12.53 -50.01 -11.20
N LYS A 503 -12.07 -49.43 -12.32
CA LYS A 503 -12.92 -48.92 -13.42
C LYS A 503 -13.78 -49.98 -14.12
N SER A 504 -13.35 -51.24 -14.10
CA SER A 504 -14.12 -52.35 -14.68
C SER A 504 -15.37 -52.65 -13.86
N LYS A 505 -15.32 -52.46 -12.54
CA LYS A 505 -16.35 -52.86 -11.57
C LYS A 505 -17.42 -51.81 -11.31
N ASN A 506 -17.13 -50.52 -11.49
CA ASN A 506 -18.12 -49.45 -11.26
C ASN A 506 -18.10 -48.43 -12.41
N PHE A 507 -19.28 -48.19 -12.98
CA PHE A 507 -19.48 -47.25 -14.07
C PHE A 507 -19.10 -45.80 -13.68
N CYS A 508 -19.31 -45.42 -12.41
CA CYS A 508 -18.96 -44.10 -11.90
C CYS A 508 -17.45 -43.82 -12.00
N TRP A 509 -16.60 -44.81 -11.73
CA TRP A 509 -15.14 -44.67 -11.84
C TRP A 509 -14.66 -44.45 -13.28
N ARG A 510 -15.32 -45.03 -14.28
CA ARG A 510 -15.01 -44.73 -15.70
C ARG A 510 -15.33 -43.29 -16.06
N ASN A 511 -16.44 -42.77 -15.55
CA ASN A 511 -16.81 -41.38 -15.75
C ASN A 511 -15.89 -40.43 -14.99
N ALA A 512 -15.40 -40.81 -13.81
CA ALA A 512 -14.36 -40.10 -13.08
C ALA A 512 -13.06 -40.01 -13.89
N LEU A 513 -12.58 -41.12 -14.46
CA LEU A 513 -11.37 -41.11 -15.30
C LEU A 513 -11.51 -40.25 -16.55
N ARG A 514 -12.69 -40.25 -17.18
CA ARG A 514 -12.98 -39.34 -18.30
C ARG A 514 -12.92 -37.89 -17.86
N LEU A 515 -13.54 -37.57 -16.72
CA LEU A 515 -13.55 -36.22 -16.16
C LEU A 515 -12.13 -35.72 -15.81
N ILE A 516 -11.33 -36.57 -15.17
CA ILE A 516 -9.92 -36.27 -14.83
C ILE A 516 -9.13 -35.97 -16.11
N ARG A 517 -9.24 -36.82 -17.14
CA ARG A 517 -8.55 -36.61 -18.43
C ARG A 517 -8.98 -35.33 -19.14
N THR A 518 -10.28 -35.00 -19.11
CA THR A 518 -10.79 -33.75 -19.68
C THR A 518 -10.27 -32.54 -18.91
N GLY A 519 -10.27 -32.59 -17.57
CA GLY A 519 -9.74 -31.53 -16.71
C GLY A 519 -8.25 -31.29 -16.90
N GLN A 520 -7.45 -32.35 -17.09
CA GLN A 520 -6.01 -32.21 -17.35
C GLN A 520 -5.72 -31.53 -18.70
N ARG A 521 -6.50 -31.84 -19.74
CA ARG A 521 -6.36 -31.18 -21.05
C ARG A 521 -6.72 -29.70 -21.00
N GLY A 522 -7.61 -29.30 -20.10
CA GLY A 522 -8.04 -27.91 -19.89
C GLY A 522 -7.18 -27.10 -18.92
N GLY A 523 -6.15 -27.69 -18.29
CA GLY A 523 -5.28 -27.00 -17.34
C GLY A 523 -5.85 -26.81 -15.92
N SER A 524 -7.15 -27.00 -15.71
CA SER A 524 -7.85 -26.82 -14.42
C SER A 524 -7.68 -28.00 -13.43
N LEU A 525 -7.02 -29.08 -13.85
CA LEU A 525 -6.74 -30.26 -13.01
C LEU A 525 -5.29 -30.71 -13.13
N ARG A 526 -4.62 -30.90 -11.99
CA ARG A 526 -3.23 -31.38 -11.88
C ARG A 526 -3.17 -32.74 -11.19
N LEU A 527 -2.22 -33.58 -11.59
CA LEU A 527 -1.89 -34.83 -10.90
C LEU A 527 -0.60 -34.62 -10.14
N GLU A 528 -0.61 -34.89 -8.83
CA GLU A 528 0.56 -34.73 -7.98
C GLU A 528 1.00 -36.08 -7.39
N GLY A 529 2.32 -36.31 -7.43
CA GLY A 529 2.96 -37.54 -6.98
C GLY A 529 3.23 -37.55 -5.49
N THR A 530 2.94 -38.66 -4.80
CA THR A 530 3.12 -38.85 -3.36
C THR A 530 4.57 -38.91 -2.84
N GLN A 531 5.55 -38.33 -3.57
CA GLN A 531 6.93 -38.15 -3.07
C GLN A 531 7.23 -36.72 -2.59
N ALA A 532 6.36 -35.75 -2.84
CA ALA A 532 6.36 -34.49 -2.08
C ALA A 532 5.78 -34.79 -0.68
N ARG A 533 6.49 -34.41 0.38
CA ARG A 533 6.05 -34.66 1.75
C ARG A 533 4.69 -34.00 1.94
N ARG A 534 3.73 -34.75 2.49
CA ARG A 534 2.40 -34.24 2.86
C ARG A 534 2.47 -33.00 3.76
N GLU A 535 3.58 -32.83 4.49
CA GLU A 535 3.92 -31.66 5.31
C GLU A 535 4.09 -30.38 4.48
N ASP A 536 4.68 -30.45 3.27
CA ASP A 536 4.93 -29.25 2.45
C ASP A 536 3.64 -28.67 1.84
N VAL A 537 2.61 -29.50 1.64
CA VAL A 537 1.27 -29.07 1.14
C VAL A 537 0.33 -28.70 2.29
N LEU A 538 0.57 -29.24 3.49
CA LEU A 538 -0.21 -28.92 4.69
C LEU A 538 0.30 -27.66 5.42
N ASP A 539 1.59 -27.33 5.29
CA ASP A 539 2.16 -26.08 5.81
C ASP A 539 1.65 -24.84 5.06
N GLU A 540 1.23 -24.98 3.79
CA GLU A 540 0.52 -23.91 3.05
C GLU A 540 -0.97 -23.79 3.40
N ALA A 541 -1.56 -24.75 4.12
CA ALA A 541 -3.02 -24.86 4.32
C ALA A 541 -3.50 -24.73 5.77
N PHE A 542 -2.71 -24.13 6.68
CA PHE A 542 -3.14 -23.91 8.06
C PHE A 542 -3.91 -22.59 8.23
N TYR A 543 -5.24 -22.64 8.13
CA TYR A 543 -6.12 -21.52 8.50
C TYR A 543 -6.99 -21.82 9.74
N ARG A 544 -7.14 -20.81 10.60
CA ARG A 544 -7.92 -20.85 11.85
C ARG A 544 -9.39 -21.17 11.56
N LYS A 545 -10.03 -21.94 12.46
CA LYS A 545 -11.47 -22.29 12.43
C LYS A 545 -12.39 -21.09 12.18
N SER A 546 -12.07 -19.91 12.73
CA SER A 546 -12.85 -18.69 12.51
C SER A 546 -12.77 -18.18 11.06
N THR A 547 -11.63 -18.32 10.39
CA THR A 547 -11.46 -17.92 8.99
C THR A 547 -12.18 -18.87 8.04
N LEU A 548 -12.26 -20.16 8.40
CA LEU A 548 -13.03 -21.15 7.65
C LEU A 548 -14.55 -20.93 7.80
N GLU A 549 -15.01 -20.56 9.00
CA GLU A 549 -16.41 -20.20 9.27
C GLU A 549 -16.80 -18.93 8.50
N THR A 550 -15.91 -17.92 8.43
CA THR A 550 -16.10 -16.73 7.58
C THR A 550 -16.12 -17.08 6.10
N ALA A 551 -15.20 -17.92 5.61
CA ALA A 551 -15.18 -18.36 4.20
C ALA A 551 -16.42 -19.18 3.82
N LEU A 552 -16.90 -20.05 4.71
CA LEU A 552 -18.15 -20.81 4.51
C LEU A 552 -19.39 -19.91 4.60
N SER A 553 -19.33 -18.81 5.36
CA SER A 553 -20.42 -17.84 5.44
C SER A 553 -20.59 -17.03 4.14
N LEU A 554 -19.50 -16.85 3.38
CA LEU A 554 -19.45 -16.14 2.09
C LEU A 554 -19.94 -16.97 0.90
N ILE A 555 -20.21 -18.27 1.08
CA ILE A 555 -20.84 -19.08 0.04
C ILE A 555 -22.32 -18.68 -0.09
N PRO A 556 -22.81 -18.35 -1.31
CA PRO A 556 -24.21 -18.00 -1.53
C PRO A 556 -25.17 -19.11 -1.06
N GLU A 557 -26.32 -18.76 -0.48
CA GLU A 557 -27.27 -19.73 0.11
C GLU A 557 -27.76 -20.80 -0.89
N SER A 558 -27.79 -20.49 -2.19
CA SER A 558 -28.11 -21.43 -3.27
C SER A 558 -27.13 -22.62 -3.38
N TYR A 559 -25.92 -22.49 -2.86
CA TYR A 559 -24.93 -23.56 -2.73
C TYR A 559 -24.95 -24.23 -1.35
N LYS A 560 -25.47 -23.55 -0.32
CA LYS A 560 -25.67 -24.12 1.03
C LYS A 560 -26.82 -25.13 1.07
N GLU A 561 -27.87 -24.93 0.27
CA GLU A 561 -28.99 -25.87 0.15
C GLU A 561 -28.64 -27.19 -0.56
N LYS A 562 -27.59 -27.21 -1.38
CA LYS A 562 -27.08 -28.43 -2.04
C LYS A 562 -25.86 -28.94 -1.28
N SER A 563 -26.10 -29.54 -0.11
CA SER A 563 -25.10 -30.12 0.80
C SER A 563 -23.90 -30.77 0.09
N CYS A 564 -22.89 -29.97 -0.23
CA CYS A 564 -21.54 -30.36 -0.60
C CYS A 564 -20.67 -29.96 0.58
N LEU A 565 -20.72 -30.77 1.64
CA LEU A 565 -19.59 -30.90 2.55
C LEU A 565 -18.37 -31.25 1.68
N ALA A 566 -17.62 -30.22 1.30
CA ALA A 566 -16.22 -30.36 1.05
C ALA A 566 -15.64 -30.82 2.39
N THR A 567 -15.05 -32.01 2.42
CA THR A 567 -14.17 -32.38 3.53
C THR A 567 -12.94 -31.50 3.40
N VAL A 568 -12.99 -30.30 3.97
CA VAL A 568 -11.79 -29.56 4.34
C VAL A 568 -11.17 -30.39 5.44
N LEU A 569 -9.99 -30.94 5.19
CA LEU A 569 -9.24 -31.73 6.15
C LEU A 569 -8.89 -30.84 7.36
N THR A 570 -9.76 -30.86 8.37
CA THR A 570 -9.36 -30.60 9.73
C THR A 570 -9.21 -31.98 10.36
N THR A 571 -7.98 -32.47 10.46
CA THR A 571 -7.70 -33.65 11.28
C THR A 571 -6.83 -33.21 12.44
N SER A 572 -7.45 -33.22 13.62
CA SER A 572 -6.75 -33.54 14.87
C SER A 572 -5.97 -34.85 14.69
N PRO A 573 -4.81 -35.04 15.34
CA PRO A 573 -4.06 -36.31 15.33
C PRO A 573 -4.79 -37.53 15.92
N GLU A 574 -6.07 -37.44 16.29
CA GLU A 574 -6.77 -38.48 17.05
C GLU A 574 -7.73 -39.36 16.21
N ASP A 575 -7.96 -39.08 14.93
CA ASP A 575 -8.82 -39.92 14.07
C ASP A 575 -8.01 -40.83 13.12
N TYR A 576 -7.13 -41.66 13.67
CA TYR A 576 -6.69 -42.93 13.07
C TYR A 576 -6.14 -43.90 14.14
N ASP A 577 -6.90 -44.10 15.22
CA ASP A 577 -6.81 -45.35 15.98
C ASP A 577 -7.96 -46.27 15.54
N GLY A 578 -7.64 -47.23 14.68
CA GLY A 578 -8.68 -48.09 14.11
C GLY A 578 -8.27 -49.16 13.09
N ILE A 579 -7.03 -49.67 13.13
CA ILE A 579 -6.87 -51.12 13.02
C ILE A 579 -6.86 -51.59 14.48
N GLU A 580 -7.91 -52.33 14.86
CA GLU A 580 -8.17 -52.79 16.23
C GLU A 580 -6.94 -53.43 16.91
N ILE A 581 -6.51 -52.90 18.06
CA ILE A 581 -6.04 -53.71 19.20
C ILE A 581 -6.47 -53.05 20.53
N ASN A 582 -7.54 -53.60 21.12
CA ASN A 582 -7.91 -53.75 22.55
C ASN A 582 -7.81 -52.57 23.58
N PRO A 583 -8.83 -52.33 24.43
CA PRO A 583 -8.97 -51.11 25.23
C PRO A 583 -8.46 -51.27 26.68
N SER A 584 -7.76 -50.26 27.21
CA SER A 584 -7.82 -49.98 28.65
C SER A 584 -7.51 -48.51 29.00
N LYS A 585 -8.46 -47.89 29.72
CA LYS A 585 -8.35 -46.70 30.59
C LYS A 585 -8.54 -45.28 29.99
N ARG A 586 -9.84 -44.92 29.95
CA ARG A 586 -10.52 -43.64 30.27
C ARG A 586 -9.71 -42.45 30.83
N ARG A 587 -10.10 -41.24 30.39
CA ARG A 587 -10.80 -40.11 31.11
C ARG A 587 -10.38 -38.79 30.41
N ALA A 588 -11.16 -37.73 30.23
CA ALA A 588 -12.58 -37.36 30.35
C ALA A 588 -12.65 -35.89 29.87
N SER A 589 -13.67 -35.45 29.12
CA SER A 589 -14.26 -34.11 29.32
C SER A 589 -15.51 -33.85 28.46
N HIS A 590 -16.62 -33.64 29.18
CA HIS A 590 -17.74 -32.72 28.99
C HIS A 590 -18.25 -32.41 27.56
N THR A 591 -19.33 -33.10 27.20
CA THR A 591 -20.26 -32.77 26.11
C THR A 591 -21.47 -32.03 26.68
N TYR A 592 -21.81 -30.83 26.17
CA TYR A 592 -23.15 -30.25 26.31
C TYR A 592 -24.08 -30.89 25.28
N SER A 593 -25.32 -31.22 25.67
CA SER A 593 -26.24 -32.01 24.85
C SER A 593 -27.05 -31.14 23.86
N ILE A 594 -27.35 -31.73 22.70
CA ILE A 594 -28.14 -31.18 21.58
C ILE A 594 -29.49 -30.57 22.00
N ARG A 595 -30.05 -30.94 23.17
CA ARG A 595 -31.29 -30.36 23.70
C ARG A 595 -31.22 -28.88 24.09
N GLU A 596 -30.04 -28.34 24.40
CA GLU A 596 -29.92 -26.91 24.77
C GLU A 596 -29.95 -26.00 23.54
N ILE A 597 -29.45 -26.50 22.40
CA ILE A 597 -29.42 -25.81 21.09
C ILE A 597 -30.84 -25.70 20.50
N ASP A 598 -31.65 -26.76 20.62
CA ASP A 598 -33.04 -26.73 20.15
C ASP A 598 -33.92 -25.76 20.97
N SER A 599 -33.64 -25.58 22.27
CA SER A 599 -34.34 -24.61 23.12
C SER A 599 -34.06 -23.14 22.78
N PHE A 600 -32.91 -22.87 22.14
CA PHE A 600 -32.51 -21.55 21.68
C PHE A 600 -33.17 -21.22 20.33
N ARG A 601 -33.22 -22.22 19.44
CA ARG A 601 -33.88 -22.12 18.14
C ARG A 601 -35.40 -21.89 18.25
N GLU A 602 -36.08 -22.58 19.17
CA GLU A 602 -37.52 -22.36 19.41
C GLU A 602 -37.83 -20.99 20.04
N ARG A 603 -36.94 -20.45 20.88
CA ARG A 603 -37.09 -19.10 21.46
C ARG A 603 -36.91 -18.01 20.41
N TRP A 604 -35.95 -18.18 19.51
CA TRP A 604 -35.65 -17.22 18.46
C TRP A 604 -36.73 -17.18 17.37
N ILE A 605 -37.33 -18.34 17.04
CA ILE A 605 -38.48 -18.41 16.12
C ILE A 605 -39.75 -17.77 16.73
N LYS A 606 -39.96 -17.90 18.05
CA LYS A 606 -41.07 -17.22 18.75
C LYS A 606 -40.91 -15.69 18.77
N GLU A 607 -39.70 -15.17 18.98
CA GLU A 607 -39.43 -13.72 18.95
C GLU A 607 -39.62 -13.09 17.57
N LEU A 608 -39.32 -13.82 16.49
CA LEU A 608 -39.54 -13.36 15.12
C LEU A 608 -41.03 -13.31 14.73
N SER A 609 -41.86 -14.19 15.30
CA SER A 609 -43.31 -14.21 15.03
C SER A 609 -44.12 -13.10 15.71
N TRP A 610 -43.53 -12.37 16.66
CA TRP A 610 -44.19 -11.26 17.37
C TRP A 610 -43.94 -9.87 16.74
N ARG A 611 -43.08 -9.77 15.72
CA ARG A 611 -42.76 -8.50 15.04
C ARG A 611 -43.45 -8.32 13.68
N SER A 612 -44.32 -9.24 13.29
CA SER A 612 -45.07 -9.20 12.03
C SER A 612 -46.60 -9.37 12.20
N ALA A 613 -47.12 -9.07 13.39
CA ALA A 613 -48.56 -8.94 13.67
C ALA A 613 -48.89 -7.55 14.20
#